data_AF-G8JRJ6-F1
#
_entry.id   AF-G8JRJ6-F1
#
_cell.length_a   1.000
_cell.length_b   1.000
_cell.length_c   1.000
_cell.angle_alpha   90.00
_cell.angle_beta   90.00
_cell.angle_gamma   90.00
#
_symmetry.space_group_name_H-M   'P 1'
#
loop_
_entity.id
_entity.type
_entity.pdbx_description
1 polymer ?
#
loop_
_entity_poly.entity_id
_entity_poly.type
_entity_poly.pdbx_seq_one_letter_code
_entity_poly.pdbx_strand_id
1 'polypeptide(L)'
;MGRLKSYELVGFGLISLFGIYSGTKFFEPIVIEQLRQDGNLRTDIEIPKYDKEGNPVLPEDVLEHQKHWQKAVLQEVEDAEGQGSSNSK
;
A
#
# COMPACT_ATOMS: atom_id res chain seq x y z
N MET A 1 -19.83 35.55 0.75
CA MET A 1 -19.24 34.61 -0.22
C MET A 1 -18.11 33.87 0.49
N GLY A 2 -18.21 32.56 0.64
CA GLY A 2 -17.28 31.76 1.44
C GLY A 2 -15.87 31.79 0.86
N ARG A 3 -14.89 32.16 1.67
CA ARG A 3 -13.47 32.07 1.31
C ARG A 3 -13.03 30.65 1.64
N LEU A 4 -12.75 29.85 0.61
CA LEU A 4 -12.16 28.53 0.79
C LEU A 4 -10.81 28.73 1.48
N LYS A 5 -10.65 28.05 2.62
CA LYS A 5 -9.40 28.09 3.37
C LYS A 5 -8.47 27.02 2.82
N SER A 6 -7.16 27.28 2.85
CA SER A 6 -6.18 26.38 2.23
C SER A 6 -6.24 24.94 2.75
N TYR A 7 -6.59 24.73 4.03
CA TYR A 7 -6.75 23.39 4.59
C TYR A 7 -7.96 22.63 4.03
N GLU A 8 -9.00 23.33 3.58
CA GLU A 8 -10.19 22.71 2.97
C GLU A 8 -9.82 22.17 1.59
N LEU A 9 -9.07 22.95 0.81
CA LEU A 9 -8.53 22.52 -0.49
C LEU A 9 -7.61 21.29 -0.34
N VAL A 10 -6.73 21.29 0.65
CA VAL A 10 -5.85 20.15 0.93
C VAL A 10 -6.67 18.93 1.35
N GLY A 11 -7.65 19.11 2.22
CA GLY A 11 -8.55 18.04 2.66
C GLY A 11 -9.31 17.40 1.50
N PHE A 12 -9.88 18.23 0.60
CA PHE A 12 -10.53 17.74 -0.62
C PHE A 12 -9.56 16.98 -1.53
N GLY A 13 -8.35 17.50 -1.73
CA GLY A 13 -7.33 16.82 -2.54
C GLY A 13 -6.97 15.44 -1.98
N LEU A 14 -6.76 15.34 -0.66
CA LEU A 14 -6.43 14.07 0.00
C LEU A 14 -7.57 13.06 -0.11
N ILE A 15 -8.81 13.49 0.13
CA ILE A 15 -9.99 12.61 0.00
C ILE A 15 -10.19 12.13 -1.44
N SER A 16 -9.98 13.01 -2.42
CA SER A 16 -10.09 12.62 -3.83
C SER A 16 -9.02 11.60 -4.22
N LEU A 17 -7.76 11.84 -3.82
CA LEU A 17 -6.66 10.91 -4.07
C LEU A 17 -6.90 9.56 -3.39
N PHE A 18 -7.31 9.58 -2.12
CA PHE A 18 -7.63 8.37 -1.38
C PHE A 18 -8.80 7.61 -2.00
N GLY A 19 -9.85 8.30 -2.42
CA GLY A 19 -11.00 7.70 -3.10
C GLY A 19 -10.62 7.03 -4.41
N ILE A 20 -9.79 7.69 -5.24
CA ILE A 20 -9.28 7.13 -6.50
C ILE A 20 -8.41 5.90 -6.20
N TYR A 21 -7.45 6.02 -5.29
CA TYR A 21 -6.55 4.93 -4.94
C TYR A 21 -7.32 3.71 -4.41
N SER A 22 -8.21 3.92 -3.44
CA SER A 22 -9.04 2.88 -2.85
C SER A 22 -9.98 2.24 -3.87
N GLY A 23 -10.64 3.06 -4.70
CA GLY A 23 -11.52 2.59 -5.76
C GLY A 23 -10.78 1.72 -6.77
N THR A 24 -9.62 2.19 -7.28
CA THR A 24 -8.82 1.39 -8.22
C THR A 24 -8.38 0.06 -7.61
N LYS A 25 -7.92 0.03 -6.37
CA LYS A 25 -7.54 -1.22 -5.69
C LYS A 25 -8.71 -2.18 -5.46
N PHE A 26 -9.92 -1.66 -5.24
CA PHE A 26 -11.13 -2.46 -5.09
C PHE A 26 -11.63 -3.05 -6.42
N PHE A 27 -11.66 -2.25 -7.48
CA PHE A 27 -12.19 -2.67 -8.77
C PHE A 27 -11.19 -3.48 -9.61
N GLU A 28 -9.88 -3.28 -9.42
CA GLU A 28 -8.81 -4.01 -10.11
C GLU A 28 -9.00 -5.54 -10.11
N PRO A 29 -9.18 -6.24 -8.96
CA PRO A 29 -9.38 -7.69 -8.97
C PRO A 29 -10.66 -8.12 -9.71
N ILE A 30 -11.73 -7.33 -9.60
CA ILE A 30 -13.02 -7.63 -10.25
C ILE A 30 -12.88 -7.54 -11.77
N VAL A 31 -12.26 -6.47 -12.26
CA VAL A 31 -12.08 -6.25 -13.71
C VAL A 31 -11.13 -7.28 -14.29
N ILE A 32 -10.04 -7.61 -13.60
CA ILE A 32 -9.08 -8.63 -14.05
C ILE A 32 -9.75 -10.00 -14.14
N GLU A 33 -10.53 -10.40 -13.13
CA GLU A 33 -11.22 -11.68 -13.14
C GLU A 33 -12.23 -11.79 -14.28
N GLN A 34 -12.99 -10.72 -14.55
CA GLN A 34 -13.91 -10.69 -15.69
C GLN A 34 -13.17 -10.79 -17.03
N LEU A 35 -12.11 -9.99 -17.23
CA LEU A 35 -11.30 -10.05 -18.45
C LEU A 35 -10.64 -11.42 -18.65
N ARG A 36 -10.34 -12.13 -17.55
CA ARG A 36 -9.82 -13.50 -17.57
C ARG A 36 -10.83 -14.49 -18.08
N GLN A 37 -12.06 -14.41 -17.59
CA GLN A 37 -13.17 -15.26 -18.02
C GLN A 37 -13.54 -14.99 -19.48
N ASP A 38 -13.47 -13.73 -19.90
CA ASP A 38 -13.77 -13.31 -21.27
C ASP A 38 -12.63 -13.61 -22.26
N GLY A 39 -11.48 -14.11 -21.79
CA GLY A 39 -10.33 -14.46 -22.62
C GLY A 39 -9.65 -13.25 -23.28
N ASN A 40 -9.95 -12.04 -22.81
CA ASN A 40 -9.49 -10.78 -23.40
C ASN A 40 -8.33 -10.14 -22.61
N LEU A 41 -7.75 -10.88 -21.66
CA LEU A 41 -6.55 -10.46 -20.95
C LEU A 41 -5.35 -10.47 -21.87
N ARG A 42 -4.58 -9.38 -21.82
CA ARG A 42 -3.23 -9.34 -22.39
C ARG A 42 -2.37 -10.37 -21.68
N THR A 43 -1.70 -11.22 -22.45
CA THR A 43 -0.83 -12.30 -21.94
C THR A 43 0.66 -11.94 -21.91
N ASP A 44 1.00 -10.76 -22.43
CA ASP A 44 2.36 -10.23 -22.56
C ASP A 44 2.84 -9.46 -21.32
N ILE A 45 2.00 -9.32 -20.30
CA ILE A 45 2.29 -8.58 -19.08
C ILE A 45 2.00 -9.48 -17.88
N GLU A 46 2.84 -9.43 -16.86
CA GLU A 46 2.60 -10.15 -15.61
C GLU A 46 1.34 -9.61 -14.93
N ILE A 47 0.34 -10.48 -14.77
CA ILE A 47 -0.94 -10.15 -14.15
C ILE A 47 -0.80 -10.32 -12.64
N PRO A 48 -1.11 -9.29 -11.83
CA PRO A 48 -1.11 -9.43 -10.38
C PRO A 48 -2.10 -10.52 -9.94
N LYS A 49 -1.65 -11.41 -9.06
CA LYS A 49 -2.49 -12.46 -8.48
C LYS A 49 -3.18 -11.90 -7.25
N TYR A 50 -4.47 -12.17 -7.10
CA TYR A 50 -5.24 -11.78 -5.92
C TYR A 50 -5.72 -13.03 -5.19
N ASP A 51 -5.78 -12.95 -3.87
CA ASP A 51 -6.38 -14.00 -3.04
C ASP A 51 -7.92 -13.89 -3.04
N LYS A 52 -8.57 -14.80 -2.30
CA LYS A 52 -10.04 -14.84 -2.19
C LYS A 52 -10.63 -13.61 -1.47
N GLU A 53 -9.77 -12.84 -0.81
CA GLU A 53 -10.13 -11.63 -0.07
C GLU A 53 -9.87 -10.36 -0.90
N GLY A 54 -9.37 -10.51 -2.14
CA GLY A 54 -9.08 -9.41 -3.05
C GLY A 54 -7.77 -8.68 -2.73
N ASN A 55 -6.93 -9.24 -1.87
CA ASN A 55 -5.61 -8.68 -1.58
C ASN A 55 -4.60 -9.14 -2.64
N PRO A 56 -3.67 -8.27 -3.06
CA PRO A 56 -2.60 -8.66 -3.95
C PRO A 56 -1.70 -9.69 -3.26
N VAL A 57 -1.57 -10.86 -3.88
CA VAL A 57 -0.59 -11.88 -3.51
C VAL A 57 0.77 -11.37 -3.96
N LEU A 58 1.49 -10.80 -3.01
CA LEU A 58 2.84 -10.30 -3.25
C LEU A 58 3.75 -11.45 -3.70
N PRO A 59 4.59 -11.25 -4.73
CA PRO A 59 5.65 -12.19 -5.07
C PRO A 59 6.55 -12.45 -3.86
N GLU A 60 7.11 -13.66 -3.76
CA GLU A 60 8.01 -14.07 -2.67
C GLU A 60 9.15 -13.05 -2.46
N ASP A 61 9.68 -12.50 -3.55
CA ASP A 61 10.75 -11.50 -3.56
C ASP A 61 10.36 -10.19 -2.83
N VAL A 62 9.11 -9.75 -2.99
CA VAL A 62 8.61 -8.53 -2.33
C VAL A 62 8.31 -8.78 -0.85
N LEU A 63 7.87 -10.00 -0.50
CA LEU A 63 7.69 -10.44 0.88
C LEU A 63 9.00 -10.50 1.65
N GLU A 64 10.08 -10.98 1.01
CA GLU A 64 11.42 -10.97 1.62
C GLU A 64 11.91 -9.56 1.87
N HIS A 65 11.79 -8.66 0.89
CA HIS A 65 12.15 -7.25 1.06
C HIS A 65 11.36 -6.59 2.20
N GLN A 66 10.04 -6.82 2.28
CA GLN A 66 9.22 -6.27 3.37
C GLN A 66 9.65 -6.79 4.75
N LYS A 67 10.00 -8.08 4.86
CA LYS A 67 10.54 -8.67 6.10
C LYS A 67 11.88 -8.06 6.48
N HIS A 68 12.77 -7.82 5.51
CA HIS A 68 14.05 -7.16 5.74
C HIS A 68 13.85 -5.73 6.27
N TRP A 69 12.93 -4.96 5.68
CA TRP A 69 12.58 -3.62 6.15
C TRP A 69 11.95 -3.64 7.56
N GLN A 70 11.03 -4.57 7.83
CA GLN A 70 10.47 -4.72 9.18
C GLN A 70 11.53 -5.06 10.22
N LYS A 71 12.48 -5.95 9.88
CA LYS A 71 13.60 -6.29 10.78
C LYS A 71 14.52 -5.10 11.03
N ALA A 72 14.85 -4.33 10.00
CA ALA A 72 15.69 -3.13 10.15
C ALA A 72 15.01 -2.08 11.06
N VAL A 73 13.70 -1.89 10.90
CA VAL A 73 12.92 -0.98 11.76
C VAL A 73 12.85 -1.50 13.20
N LEU A 74 12.63 -2.81 13.41
CA LEU A 74 12.64 -3.41 14.75
C LEU A 74 14.00 -3.23 15.43
N GLN A 75 15.07 -3.46 14.70
CA GLN A 75 16.44 -3.31 15.20
C GLN A 75 16.73 -1.87 15.62
N GLU A 76 16.29 -0.90 14.83
CA GLU A 76 16.46 0.53 15.16
C GLU A 76 15.67 0.94 16.42
N VAL A 77 14.51 0.33 16.65
CA VAL A 77 13.74 0.50 17.90
C VAL A 77 14.45 -0.14 19.08
N GLU A 78 14.99 -1.35 18.95
CA GLU A 78 15.75 -2.04 20.00
C GLU A 78 17.06 -1.29 20.35
N ASP A 79 17.76 -0.77 19.34
CA ASP A 79 18.98 0.02 19.51
C ASP A 79 18.70 1.39 20.16
N ALA A 80 17.55 2.00 19.87
CA ALA A 80 17.10 3.23 20.52
C ALA A 80 16.71 3.02 21.99
N GLU A 81 16.10 1.87 22.34
CA GLU A 81 15.80 1.52 23.73
C GLU A 81 17.08 1.17 24.54
N GLY A 82 18.09 0.59 23.89
CA GLY A 82 19.39 0.29 24.52
C GLY A 82 20.24 1.52 24.87
N GLN A 83 20.15 2.61 24.11
CA GLN A 83 20.97 3.81 24.33
C GLN A 83 20.38 4.80 25.35
N GLY A 84 19.09 4.71 25.68
CA GLY A 84 18.43 5.56 26.67
C GLY A 84 18.86 5.32 28.13
N SER A 85 19.46 4.17 28.43
CA SER A 85 19.85 3.79 29.81
C SER A 85 21.28 4.20 30.20
N SER A 86 22.16 4.53 29.24
CA SER A 86 23.58 4.77 29.53
C SER A 86 23.98 6.24 29.76
N ASN A 87 23.09 7.22 29.53
CA ASN A 87 23.46 8.65 29.62
C ASN A 87 22.89 9.39 30.84
N SER A 88 22.56 8.66 31.91
CA SER A 88 22.23 9.22 33.22
C SER A 88 23.21 8.71 34.29
N LYS A 89 24.44 9.25 34.29
CA LYS A 89 25.29 9.21 35.48
C LYS A 89 26.19 10.43 35.55
#